data_AF-A0A1S1HDR7-F1
#
_entry.id   AF-A0A1S1HDR7-F1
#
_cell.length_a   1.000
_cell.length_b   1.000
_cell.length_c   1.000
_cell.angle_alpha   90.00
_cell.angle_beta   90.00
_cell.angle_gamma   90.00
#
_symmetry.space_group_name_H-M   'P 1'
#
loop_
_entity.id
_entity.type
_entity.pdbx_description
1 polymer ?
#
loop_
_entity_poly.entity_id
_entity_poly.type
_entity_poly.pdbx_seq_one_letter_code
_entity_poly.pdbx_strand_id
1 'polypeptide(L)'
;MNPNRKAIDVRTIPSLLCLLATLASPAAAATMAKQNDPASCITRPQLEALMTYALPSVLEGMGNRCSGTLAPNAFLRQSGPALAERYRAESERHWPVARTAMTSLMGQDMAGLGDTTEKAMVTSIVGVAIAETIKPKDCGDVNEAVELLSPLPAENLGRLTAMLMILGSKDSAPGESPFAICPAAKGDR
;
A
#
# COMPACT_ATOMS: atom_id res chain seq x y z
N MET A 1 36.92 -41.26 32.96
CA MET A 1 37.49 -41.13 31.60
C MET A 1 36.89 -39.89 30.93
N ASN A 2 37.45 -38.71 31.17
CA ASN A 2 37.83 -37.72 30.14
C ASN A 2 38.49 -36.53 30.89
N PRO A 3 39.83 -36.51 30.98
CA PRO A 3 40.60 -35.45 31.59
C PRO A 3 40.84 -34.34 30.57
N ASN A 4 40.74 -33.07 30.94
CA ASN A 4 41.52 -31.93 30.41
C ASN A 4 40.87 -30.60 30.82
N ARG A 5 41.10 -30.20 32.07
CA ARG A 5 40.92 -28.81 32.51
C ARG A 5 42.28 -28.36 33.04
N LYS A 6 43.15 -27.88 32.13
CA LYS A 6 44.42 -27.28 32.54
C LYS A 6 44.14 -25.89 33.09
N ALA A 7 44.49 -25.73 34.36
CA ALA A 7 44.52 -24.50 35.10
C ALA A 7 45.84 -23.74 34.81
N ILE A 8 45.72 -22.41 34.69
CA ILE A 8 46.65 -21.36 35.13
C ILE A 8 48.08 -21.37 34.54
N ASP A 9 48.45 -20.27 33.87
CA ASP A 9 49.60 -19.48 34.32
C ASP A 9 49.40 -18.00 33.99
N VAL A 10 49.41 -17.16 35.03
CA VAL A 10 49.23 -15.71 34.98
C VAL A 10 50.40 -15.04 35.69
N ARG A 11 51.64 -15.31 35.28
CA ARG A 11 52.80 -14.54 35.77
C ARG A 11 54.03 -14.68 34.88
N THR A 12 54.24 -13.71 33.97
CA THR A 12 55.55 -13.24 33.44
C THR A 12 55.28 -12.24 32.29
N ILE A 13 55.14 -10.92 32.55
CA ILE A 13 56.16 -9.84 32.48
C ILE A 13 56.68 -9.59 31.03
N PRO A 14 56.89 -8.35 30.52
CA PRO A 14 56.26 -7.03 30.71
C PRO A 14 56.07 -6.26 29.36
N SER A 15 55.57 -5.03 29.46
CA SER A 15 55.55 -3.92 28.50
C SER A 15 56.51 -3.97 27.30
N LEU A 16 55.96 -3.80 26.08
CA LEU A 16 56.56 -2.95 25.06
C LEU A 16 55.45 -2.20 24.28
N LEU A 17 55.51 -0.88 24.34
CA LEU A 17 54.71 0.05 23.54
C LEU A 17 54.91 -0.23 22.04
N CYS A 18 53.82 -0.46 21.32
CA CYS A 18 53.76 -0.17 19.89
C CYS A 18 52.51 0.68 19.62
N LEU A 19 52.77 1.96 19.42
CA LEU A 19 51.85 2.97 18.92
C LEU A 19 51.51 2.62 17.46
N LEU A 20 50.28 2.18 17.19
CA LEU A 20 49.71 2.15 15.84
C LEU A 20 48.31 2.72 15.90
N ALA A 21 48.18 3.92 15.35
CA ALA A 21 46.92 4.60 15.13
C ALA A 21 46.06 3.80 14.13
N THR A 22 44.90 3.34 14.58
CA THR A 22 43.83 2.88 13.69
C THR A 22 42.61 3.78 13.88
N LEU A 23 42.21 4.40 12.77
CA LEU A 23 40.97 5.14 12.62
C LEU A 23 39.80 4.18 12.84
N ALA A 24 39.15 4.24 14.01
CA ALA A 24 37.89 3.55 14.25
C ALA A 24 36.74 4.53 14.01
N SER A 25 36.14 4.43 12.82
CA SER A 25 34.85 5.06 12.48
C SER A 25 33.80 4.69 13.53
N PRO A 26 32.95 5.63 14.00
CA PRO A 26 31.77 5.25 14.74
C PRO A 26 30.82 4.54 13.77
N ALA A 27 30.69 3.22 13.94
CA ALA A 27 29.65 2.45 13.29
C ALA A 27 28.31 3.07 13.67
N ALA A 28 27.60 3.62 12.68
CA ALA A 28 26.20 3.95 12.83
C ALA A 28 25.48 2.69 13.31
N ALA A 29 24.86 2.76 14.48
CA ALA A 29 23.98 1.74 14.99
C ALA A 29 22.81 1.59 14.00
N ALA A 30 22.93 0.65 13.07
CA ALA A 30 21.77 0.12 12.37
C ALA A 30 20.99 -0.70 13.40
N THR A 31 20.08 -0.04 14.11
CA THR A 31 19.04 -0.71 14.87
C THR A 31 18.24 -1.53 13.87
N MET A 32 18.57 -2.81 13.73
CA MET A 32 17.71 -3.75 13.02
C MET A 32 16.41 -3.83 13.82
N ALA A 33 15.40 -3.10 13.37
CA ALA A 33 14.04 -3.32 13.79
C ALA A 33 13.72 -4.79 13.50
N LYS A 34 13.56 -5.55 14.58
CA LYS A 34 13.13 -6.95 14.57
C LYS A 34 11.81 -6.99 13.81
N GLN A 35 11.81 -7.60 12.62
CA GLN A 35 10.59 -7.94 11.89
C GLN A 35 9.81 -8.92 12.77
N ASN A 36 8.90 -8.39 13.58
CA ASN A 36 7.76 -9.18 14.03
C ASN A 36 7.00 -9.51 12.75
N ASP A 37 6.89 -10.78 12.42
CA ASP A 37 5.97 -11.27 11.40
C ASP A 37 4.55 -11.10 11.96
N PRO A 38 3.74 -10.12 11.51
CA PRO A 38 2.37 -9.99 11.96
C PRO A 38 1.45 -10.57 10.88
N ALA A 39 0.17 -10.74 11.19
CA ALA A 39 -0.84 -10.82 10.14
C ALA A 39 -0.54 -9.78 9.05
N SER A 40 -0.61 -10.18 7.79
CA SER A 40 -0.30 -9.39 6.60
C SER A 40 -1.00 -8.03 6.63
N CYS A 41 -0.33 -7.01 7.18
CA CYS A 41 -0.86 -5.66 7.28
C CYS A 41 -0.25 -4.77 6.21
N ILE A 42 -1.02 -3.77 5.76
CA ILE A 42 -0.57 -2.73 4.84
C ILE A 42 -0.33 -1.42 5.60
N THR A 43 0.71 -0.69 5.23
CA THR A 43 1.00 0.64 5.77
C THR A 43 0.09 1.69 5.14
N ARG A 44 -0.01 2.88 5.77
CA ARG A 44 -0.74 4.01 5.20
C ARG A 44 -0.25 4.39 3.78
N PRO A 45 1.07 4.57 3.53
CA PRO A 45 1.55 4.88 2.18
C PRO A 45 1.21 3.80 1.15
N GLN A 46 1.22 2.52 1.55
CA GLN A 46 0.80 1.41 0.70
C GLN A 46 -0.68 1.50 0.33
N LEU A 47 -1.55 1.81 1.30
CA LEU A 47 -2.97 2.01 1.06
C LEU A 47 -3.23 3.23 0.16
N GLU A 48 -2.56 4.35 0.40
CA GLU A 48 -2.67 5.57 -0.43
C GLU A 48 -2.25 5.32 -1.87
N ALA A 49 -1.14 4.60 -2.07
CA ALA A 49 -0.68 4.20 -3.40
C ALA A 49 -1.67 3.25 -4.08
N LEU A 50 -2.22 2.28 -3.35
CA LEU A 50 -3.22 1.35 -3.87
C LEU A 50 -4.49 2.09 -4.31
N MET A 51 -4.98 3.02 -3.48
CA MET A 51 -6.15 3.83 -3.81
C MET A 51 -5.90 4.71 -5.02
N THR A 52 -4.74 5.36 -5.10
CA THR A 52 -4.36 6.19 -6.25
C THR A 52 -4.23 5.35 -7.53
N TYR A 53 -3.61 4.18 -7.44
CA TYR A 53 -3.48 3.23 -8.55
C TYR A 53 -4.84 2.80 -9.10
N ALA A 54 -5.81 2.52 -8.23
CA ALA A 54 -7.12 2.01 -8.62
C ALA A 54 -8.05 3.05 -9.29
N LEU A 55 -7.79 4.36 -9.15
CA LEU A 55 -8.71 5.42 -9.58
C LEU A 55 -9.18 5.32 -11.04
N PRO A 56 -8.30 5.09 -12.05
CA PRO A 56 -8.76 5.00 -13.44
C PRO A 56 -9.74 3.84 -13.63
N SER A 57 -9.43 2.66 -13.08
CA SER A 57 -10.27 1.46 -13.17
C SER A 57 -11.60 1.63 -12.43
N VAL A 58 -11.60 2.36 -11.30
CA VAL A 58 -12.84 2.70 -10.58
C VAL A 58 -13.75 3.57 -11.44
N LEU A 59 -13.21 4.62 -12.07
CA LEU A 59 -13.98 5.51 -12.94
C LEU A 59 -14.53 4.78 -14.17
N GLU A 60 -13.72 3.94 -14.80
CA GLU A 60 -14.13 3.11 -15.94
C GLU A 60 -15.23 2.12 -15.52
N GLY A 61 -15.07 1.46 -14.37
CA GLY A 61 -16.07 0.57 -13.78
C GLY A 61 -17.40 1.27 -13.50
N MET A 62 -17.36 2.45 -12.88
CA MET A 62 -18.54 3.29 -12.60
C MET A 62 -19.25 3.71 -13.88
N GLY A 63 -18.49 4.22 -14.86
CA GLY A 63 -19.02 4.62 -16.17
C GLY A 63 -19.72 3.47 -16.88
N ASN A 64 -19.08 2.29 -16.93
CA ASN A 64 -19.65 1.09 -17.52
C ASN A 64 -20.94 0.66 -16.80
N ARG A 65 -20.89 0.57 -15.47
CA ARG A 65 -22.01 0.14 -14.63
C ARG A 65 -23.23 1.06 -14.75
N CYS A 66 -23.00 2.37 -14.82
CA CYS A 66 -24.06 3.37 -14.81
C CYS A 66 -24.52 3.84 -16.20
N SER A 67 -23.87 3.40 -17.27
CA SER A 67 -24.14 3.81 -18.66
C SER A 67 -25.60 3.67 -19.09
N GLY A 68 -26.27 2.58 -18.68
CA GLY A 68 -27.67 2.27 -19.02
C GLY A 68 -28.70 3.01 -18.16
N THR A 69 -28.29 3.66 -17.08
CA THR A 69 -29.19 4.38 -16.16
C THR A 69 -29.04 5.89 -16.28
N LEU A 70 -27.83 6.38 -16.53
CA LEU A 70 -27.56 7.80 -16.60
C LEU A 70 -27.97 8.43 -17.93
N ALA A 71 -28.51 9.65 -17.84
CA ALA A 71 -28.79 10.49 -19.00
C ALA A 71 -27.50 10.72 -19.82
N PRO A 72 -27.60 10.88 -21.15
CA PRO A 72 -26.42 11.09 -22.01
C PRO A 72 -25.54 12.29 -21.62
N ASN A 73 -26.09 13.25 -20.88
CA ASN A 73 -25.40 14.44 -20.41
C ASN A 73 -24.85 14.36 -18.97
N ALA A 74 -24.98 13.22 -18.31
CA ALA A 74 -24.38 13.02 -17.00
C ALA A 74 -22.84 13.10 -17.07
N PHE A 75 -22.22 13.68 -16.04
CA PHE A 75 -20.77 13.87 -15.95
C PHE A 75 -19.97 12.58 -16.19
N LEU A 76 -20.34 11.49 -15.54
CA LEU A 76 -19.68 10.19 -15.70
C LEU A 76 -19.71 9.70 -17.16
N ARG A 77 -20.75 10.03 -17.92
CA ARG A 77 -20.88 9.66 -19.33
C ARG A 77 -20.07 10.58 -20.26
N GLN A 78 -20.06 11.88 -19.99
CA GLN A 78 -19.39 12.86 -20.85
C GLN A 78 -17.90 13.03 -20.54
N SER A 79 -17.57 13.11 -19.26
CA SER A 79 -16.25 13.53 -18.76
C SER A 79 -15.50 12.41 -18.05
N GLY A 80 -16.19 11.33 -17.63
CA GLY A 80 -15.60 10.18 -16.97
C GLY A 80 -14.37 9.59 -17.69
N PRO A 81 -14.43 9.30 -19.01
CA PRO A 81 -13.29 8.75 -19.75
C PRO A 81 -12.07 9.70 -19.76
N ALA A 82 -12.29 11.00 -19.93
CA ALA A 82 -11.21 11.99 -19.89
C ALA A 82 -10.63 12.14 -18.48
N LEU A 83 -11.46 12.03 -17.44
CA LEU A 83 -11.01 12.04 -16.05
C LEU A 83 -10.17 10.80 -15.72
N ALA A 84 -10.59 9.62 -16.15
CA ALA A 84 -9.83 8.38 -15.99
C ALA A 84 -8.45 8.49 -16.65
N GLU A 85 -8.39 9.03 -17.87
CA GLU A 85 -7.12 9.24 -18.57
C GLU A 85 -6.20 10.21 -17.84
N ARG A 86 -6.73 11.32 -17.30
CA ARG A 86 -5.94 12.26 -16.47
C ARG A 86 -5.28 11.58 -15.26
N TYR A 87 -5.90 10.54 -14.71
CA TYR A 87 -5.38 9.83 -13.55
C TYR A 87 -4.42 8.68 -13.90
N ARG A 88 -4.34 8.22 -15.16
CA ARG A 88 -3.48 7.08 -15.54
C ARG A 88 -2.00 7.33 -15.26
N ALA A 89 -1.49 8.52 -15.58
CA ALA A 89 -0.08 8.83 -15.37
C ALA A 89 0.35 8.69 -13.91
N GLU A 90 -0.47 9.19 -12.98
CA GLU A 90 -0.19 9.07 -11.55
C GLU A 90 -0.45 7.66 -11.02
N SER A 91 -1.48 6.97 -11.53
CA SER A 91 -1.72 5.56 -11.22
C SER A 91 -0.48 4.71 -11.53
N GLU A 92 0.07 4.80 -12.75
CA GLU A 92 1.25 4.04 -13.18
C GLU A 92 2.49 4.32 -12.33
N ARG A 93 2.68 5.58 -11.87
CA ARG A 93 3.77 5.93 -10.94
C ARG A 93 3.64 5.27 -9.58
N HIS A 94 2.41 5.04 -9.12
CA HIS A 94 2.13 4.44 -7.82
C HIS A 94 2.13 2.91 -7.85
N TRP A 95 2.12 2.30 -9.05
CA TRP A 95 2.08 0.84 -9.19
C TRP A 95 3.14 0.09 -8.37
N PRO A 96 4.44 0.46 -8.36
CA PRO A 96 5.43 -0.28 -7.59
C PRO A 96 5.10 -0.40 -6.10
N VAL A 97 4.55 0.66 -5.51
CA VAL A 97 4.15 0.68 -4.09
C VAL A 97 2.82 -0.05 -3.90
N ALA A 98 1.83 0.19 -4.77
CA ALA A 98 0.54 -0.50 -4.75
C ALA A 98 0.69 -2.03 -4.87
N ARG A 99 1.61 -2.49 -5.71
CA ARG A 99 1.97 -3.89 -5.87
C ARG A 99 2.40 -4.52 -4.55
N THR A 100 3.25 -3.83 -3.76
CA THR A 100 3.66 -4.34 -2.44
C THR A 100 2.49 -4.48 -1.48
N ALA A 101 1.51 -3.57 -1.54
CA ALA A 101 0.28 -3.67 -0.75
C ALA A 101 -0.52 -4.91 -1.15
N MET A 102 -0.68 -5.15 -2.44
CA MET A 102 -1.39 -6.33 -2.96
C MET A 102 -0.68 -7.64 -2.62
N THR A 103 0.65 -7.69 -2.67
CA THR A 103 1.42 -8.86 -2.21
C THR A 103 1.22 -9.11 -0.72
N SER A 104 1.14 -8.05 0.11
CA SER A 104 0.80 -8.22 1.53
C SER A 104 -0.61 -8.80 1.70
N LEU A 105 -1.60 -8.32 0.95
CA LEU A 105 -3.00 -8.76 1.10
C LEU A 105 -3.28 -10.16 0.54
N MET A 106 -2.72 -10.49 -0.62
CA MET A 106 -3.02 -11.73 -1.38
C MET A 106 -1.92 -12.79 -1.28
N GLY A 107 -0.79 -12.48 -0.64
CA GLY A 107 0.32 -13.41 -0.48
C GLY A 107 0.96 -13.82 -1.80
N GLN A 108 1.38 -15.09 -1.87
CA GLN A 108 2.10 -15.65 -3.02
C GLN A 108 1.23 -15.77 -4.29
N ASP A 109 -0.11 -15.72 -4.17
CA ASP A 109 -1.01 -15.83 -5.31
C ASP A 109 -0.87 -14.66 -6.31
N MET A 110 -0.40 -13.51 -5.83
CA MET A 110 -0.06 -12.36 -6.69
C MET A 110 1.42 -12.34 -7.11
N ALA A 111 2.29 -12.99 -6.35
CA ALA A 111 3.72 -12.87 -6.56
C ALA A 111 4.21 -13.73 -7.73
N GLY A 112 4.91 -13.12 -8.69
CA GLY A 112 5.61 -13.86 -9.75
C GLY A 112 4.81 -14.08 -11.04
N LEU A 113 3.59 -13.53 -11.14
CA LEU A 113 2.78 -13.55 -12.37
C LEU A 113 3.32 -12.60 -13.46
N GLY A 114 4.21 -11.68 -13.09
CA GLY A 114 4.80 -10.66 -13.96
C GLY A 114 3.98 -9.37 -13.97
N ASP A 115 4.66 -8.23 -14.17
CA ASP A 115 4.10 -6.88 -13.98
C ASP A 115 2.77 -6.66 -14.73
N THR A 116 2.74 -7.00 -16.01
CA THR A 116 1.55 -6.86 -16.86
C THR A 116 0.36 -7.69 -16.36
N THR A 117 0.60 -8.95 -15.96
CA THR A 117 -0.44 -9.86 -15.49
C THR A 117 -0.99 -9.39 -14.15
N GLU A 118 -0.12 -8.97 -13.24
CA GLU A 118 -0.51 -8.46 -11.93
C GLU A 118 -1.35 -7.18 -12.07
N LYS A 119 -0.94 -6.23 -12.92
CA LYS A 119 -1.73 -5.02 -13.21
C LYS A 119 -3.12 -5.36 -13.76
N ALA A 120 -3.18 -6.27 -14.73
CA ALA A 120 -4.45 -6.71 -15.33
C ALA A 120 -5.36 -7.37 -14.29
N MET A 121 -4.79 -8.19 -13.41
CA MET A 121 -5.52 -8.85 -12.33
C MET A 121 -6.10 -7.84 -11.33
N VAL A 122 -5.28 -6.89 -10.85
CA VAL A 122 -5.75 -5.83 -9.93
C VAL A 122 -6.83 -4.98 -10.60
N THR A 123 -6.63 -4.58 -11.85
CA THR A 123 -7.61 -3.81 -12.63
C THR A 123 -8.94 -4.56 -12.76
N SER A 124 -8.89 -5.87 -13.02
CA SER A 124 -10.08 -6.72 -13.11
C SER A 124 -10.81 -6.83 -11.77
N ILE A 125 -10.09 -7.07 -10.67
CA ILE A 125 -10.66 -7.15 -9.32
C ILE A 125 -11.40 -5.84 -8.97
N VAL A 126 -10.77 -4.69 -9.24
CA VAL A 126 -11.40 -3.38 -9.00
C VAL A 126 -12.68 -3.23 -9.83
N GLY A 127 -12.64 -3.58 -11.12
CA GLY A 127 -13.81 -3.52 -11.99
C GLY A 127 -14.98 -4.37 -11.49
N VAL A 128 -14.70 -5.61 -11.06
CA VAL A 128 -15.70 -6.52 -10.48
C VAL A 128 -16.27 -5.95 -9.19
N ALA A 129 -15.42 -5.50 -8.27
CA ALA A 129 -15.85 -4.94 -7.00
C ALA A 129 -16.78 -3.73 -7.18
N ILE A 130 -16.50 -2.86 -8.14
CA ILE A 130 -17.36 -1.73 -8.49
C ILE A 130 -18.70 -2.20 -9.07
N ALA A 131 -18.69 -3.18 -9.96
CA ALA A 131 -19.90 -3.72 -10.58
C ALA A 131 -20.84 -4.36 -9.55
N GLU A 132 -20.29 -5.03 -8.55
CA GLU A 132 -21.04 -5.66 -7.46
C GLU A 132 -21.56 -4.64 -6.44
N THR A 133 -20.77 -3.61 -6.14
CA THR A 133 -21.10 -2.63 -5.09
C THR A 133 -22.13 -1.60 -5.55
N ILE A 134 -22.03 -1.12 -6.79
CA ILE A 134 -22.90 -0.04 -7.29
C ILE A 134 -24.19 -0.63 -7.87
N LYS A 135 -25.33 -0.27 -7.29
CA LYS A 135 -26.64 -0.65 -7.83
C LYS A 135 -27.09 0.42 -8.84
N PRO A 136 -27.89 0.05 -9.87
CA PRO A 136 -28.36 1.01 -10.87
C PRO A 136 -29.07 2.21 -10.25
N LYS A 137 -29.84 2.01 -9.18
CA LYS A 137 -30.56 3.09 -8.47
C LYS A 137 -29.64 4.13 -7.83
N ASP A 138 -28.38 3.80 -7.54
CA ASP A 138 -27.43 4.68 -6.86
C ASP A 138 -26.60 5.50 -7.87
N CYS A 139 -26.75 5.24 -9.17
CA CYS A 139 -25.93 5.86 -10.22
C CYS A 139 -26.04 7.39 -10.29
N GLY A 140 -27.17 7.97 -9.86
CA GLY A 140 -27.31 9.43 -9.74
C GLY A 140 -26.34 10.01 -8.72
N ASP A 141 -26.34 9.46 -7.50
CA ASP A 141 -25.46 9.88 -6.41
C ASP A 141 -23.98 9.64 -6.76
N VAL A 142 -23.67 8.50 -7.41
CA VAL A 142 -22.31 8.21 -7.87
C VAL A 142 -21.84 9.24 -8.91
N ASN A 143 -22.71 9.63 -9.85
CA ASN A 143 -22.38 10.67 -10.83
C ASN A 143 -22.08 12.00 -10.15
N GLU A 144 -22.95 12.44 -9.25
CA GLU A 144 -22.77 13.70 -8.52
C GLU A 144 -21.48 13.69 -7.69
N ALA A 145 -21.22 12.60 -6.96
CA ALA A 145 -20.00 12.46 -6.17
C ALA A 145 -18.74 12.54 -7.04
N VAL A 146 -18.72 11.86 -8.19
CA VAL A 146 -17.56 11.91 -9.10
C VAL A 146 -17.38 13.30 -9.70
N GLU A 147 -18.48 13.98 -10.05
CA GLU A 147 -18.43 15.36 -10.55
C GLU A 147 -17.83 16.32 -9.52
N LEU A 148 -18.28 16.25 -8.26
CA LEU A 148 -17.77 17.05 -7.15
C LEU A 148 -16.28 16.78 -6.87
N LEU A 149 -15.83 15.53 -7.01
CA LEU A 149 -14.45 15.13 -6.74
C LEU A 149 -13.52 15.30 -7.95
N SER A 150 -14.06 15.50 -9.16
CA SER A 150 -13.28 15.62 -10.41
C SER A 150 -12.21 16.72 -10.47
N PRO A 151 -12.29 17.82 -9.69
CA PRO A 151 -11.23 18.82 -9.64
C PRO A 151 -9.99 18.36 -8.87
N LEU A 152 -10.11 17.33 -8.01
CA LEU A 152 -9.00 16.88 -7.18
C LEU A 152 -7.91 16.21 -8.03
N PRO A 153 -6.62 16.45 -7.73
CA PRO A 153 -5.55 15.62 -8.25
C PRO A 153 -5.68 14.15 -7.80
N ALA A 154 -5.21 13.21 -8.62
CA ALA A 154 -5.26 11.78 -8.33
C ALA A 154 -4.70 11.43 -6.94
N GLU A 155 -3.53 11.97 -6.59
CA GLU A 155 -2.89 11.75 -5.29
C GLU A 155 -3.75 12.25 -4.12
N ASN A 156 -4.38 13.43 -4.26
CA ASN A 156 -5.24 13.99 -3.21
C ASN A 156 -6.48 13.11 -3.00
N LEU A 157 -7.09 12.65 -4.10
CA LEU A 157 -8.25 11.78 -4.05
C LEU A 157 -7.88 10.40 -3.47
N GLY A 158 -6.75 9.82 -3.87
CA GLY A 158 -6.25 8.56 -3.32
C GLY A 158 -5.98 8.64 -1.81
N ARG A 159 -5.33 9.73 -1.36
CA ARG A 159 -5.10 9.99 0.08
C ARG A 159 -6.39 10.19 0.87
N LEU A 160 -7.34 10.94 0.32
CA LEU A 160 -8.65 11.15 0.93
C LEU A 160 -9.39 9.82 1.11
N THR A 161 -9.45 9.00 0.07
CA THR A 161 -10.11 7.69 0.11
C THR A 161 -9.44 6.76 1.11
N ALA A 162 -8.10 6.69 1.12
CA ALA A 162 -7.35 5.91 2.10
C ALA A 162 -7.63 6.37 3.54
N MET A 163 -7.69 7.69 3.78
CA MET A 163 -8.04 8.24 5.08
C MET A 163 -9.46 7.85 5.51
N LEU A 164 -10.45 7.97 4.63
CA LEU A 164 -11.83 7.58 4.93
C LEU A 164 -11.93 6.08 5.24
N MET A 165 -11.20 5.24 4.50
CA MET A 165 -11.13 3.80 4.78
C MET A 165 -10.49 3.51 6.14
N ILE A 166 -9.40 4.19 6.50
CA ILE A 166 -8.76 4.06 7.82
C ILE A 166 -9.72 4.49 8.93
N LEU A 167 -10.48 5.56 8.72
CA LEU A 167 -11.45 6.02 9.71
C LEU A 167 -12.62 5.03 9.87
N GLY A 168 -13.10 4.49 8.76
CA GLY A 168 -14.18 3.49 8.75
C GLY A 168 -13.76 2.14 9.36
N SER A 169 -12.48 1.79 9.33
CA SER A 169 -11.98 0.50 9.83
C SER A 169 -11.54 0.52 11.31
N LYS A 170 -11.55 1.68 11.97
CA LYS A 170 -11.09 1.82 13.37
C LYS A 170 -11.85 0.96 14.37
N ASP A 171 -13.13 0.71 14.10
CA ASP A 171 -14.02 -0.05 14.99
C ASP A 171 -14.37 -1.43 14.42
N SER A 172 -13.74 -1.85 13.31
CA SER A 172 -13.99 -3.15 12.68
C SER A 172 -13.43 -4.30 13.53
N ALA A 173 -14.20 -5.37 13.68
CA ALA A 173 -13.73 -6.61 14.29
C ALA A 173 -12.66 -7.29 13.39
N PRO A 174 -11.80 -8.15 13.96
CA PRO A 174 -10.84 -8.95 13.19
C PRO A 174 -11.56 -9.73 12.08
N GLY A 175 -11.17 -9.51 10.82
CA GLY A 175 -11.75 -10.18 9.64
C GLY A 175 -12.86 -9.41 8.92
N GLU A 176 -13.36 -8.28 9.46
CA GLU A 176 -14.37 -7.44 8.79
C GLU A 176 -13.78 -6.46 7.77
N SER A 177 -12.51 -6.08 7.93
CA SER A 177 -11.77 -5.28 6.95
C SER A 177 -10.79 -6.19 6.20
N PRO A 178 -10.87 -6.29 4.86
CA PRO A 178 -9.85 -6.99 4.07
C PRO A 178 -8.49 -6.29 4.17
N PHE A 179 -8.46 -5.03 4.63
CA PHE A 179 -7.27 -4.24 4.81
C PHE A 179 -6.91 -4.18 6.30
N ALA A 180 -6.05 -5.08 6.75
CA ALA A 180 -5.39 -4.93 8.06
C ALA A 180 -4.38 -3.78 7.95
N ILE A 181 -4.58 -2.68 8.66
CA ILE A 181 -3.68 -1.51 8.58
C ILE A 181 -2.66 -1.60 9.70
N CYS A 182 -1.37 -1.49 9.36
CA CYS A 182 -0.31 -1.59 10.34
C CYS A 182 -0.43 -0.47 11.40
N PRO A 183 -0.14 -0.75 12.69
CA PRO A 183 -0.09 0.28 13.72
C PRO A 183 0.87 1.41 13.32
N ALA A 184 0.47 2.66 13.53
CA ALA A 184 1.39 3.78 13.34
C ALA A 184 2.61 3.63 14.26
N ALA A 185 3.81 3.89 13.74
CA ALA A 185 5.00 3.95 14.58
C ALA A 185 4.78 5.01 15.68
N LYS A 186 5.23 4.72 16.91
CA LYS A 186 5.14 5.69 18.02
C LYS A 186 5.97 6.93 17.67
N GLY A 187 5.33 8.01 17.23
CA GLY A 187 5.99 9.31 16.98
C GLY A 187 5.37 10.20 15.90
N ASP A 188 4.58 9.65 14.98
CA ASP A 188 4.11 10.38 13.77
C ASP A 188 2.70 10.98 13.90
N ARG A 189 2.35 11.56 15.06
CA ARG A 189 1.14 12.40 15.19
C ARG A 189 1.47 13.79 15.67
#